data_AF-A0A662IU82-F1
#
_entry.id   AF-A0A662IU82-F1
#
_cell.length_a   1.000
_cell.length_b   1.000
_cell.length_c   1.000
_cell.angle_alpha   90.00
_cell.angle_beta   90.00
_cell.angle_gamma   90.00
#
_symmetry.space_group_name_H-M   'P 1'
#
loop_
_entity.id
_entity.type
_entity.pdbx_description
1 polymer ?
#
loop_
_entity_poly.entity_id
_entity_poly.type
_entity_poly.pdbx_seq_one_letter_code
_entity_poly.pdbx_strand_id
1 'polypeptide(L)'
;MPNRGFELSSSLVGQPVEPLRAVGHTADAILIFSGDGIRDDGVKLKDVSMCDVVPTALHYLGLPVPKETDGRVLTDIFEGAVVESKERRADYLTIWRAWRKARVLRM
;
A
#
# COMPACT_ATOMS: atom_id res chain seq x y z
N MET A 1 22.94 -22.00 14.63
CA MET A 1 21.47 -21.78 14.61
C MET A 1 20.94 -22.04 16.00
N PRO A 2 19.97 -21.25 16.51
CA PRO A 2 19.37 -21.50 17.83
C PRO A 2 18.76 -22.91 17.91
N ASN A 3 18.73 -23.48 19.12
CA ASN A 3 18.00 -24.73 19.38
C ASN A 3 16.49 -24.53 19.16
N ARG A 4 15.75 -25.60 18.84
CA ARG A 4 14.27 -25.54 18.74
C ARG A 4 13.67 -24.87 19.98
N GLY A 5 12.79 -23.89 19.76
CA GLY A 5 12.12 -23.12 20.82
C GLY A 5 12.81 -21.83 21.25
N PHE A 6 13.87 -21.42 20.55
CA PHE A 6 14.59 -20.17 20.80
C PHE A 6 14.79 -19.36 19.52
N GLU A 7 14.80 -18.03 19.63
CA GLU A 7 15.08 -17.09 18.54
C GLU A 7 16.23 -16.14 18.89
N LEU A 8 16.80 -15.48 17.88
CA LEU A 8 17.81 -14.45 18.10
C LEU A 8 17.11 -13.17 18.51
N SER A 9 17.58 -12.56 19.60
CA SER A 9 17.06 -11.27 20.04
C SER A 9 17.35 -10.19 18.98
N SER A 10 16.37 -9.33 18.71
CA SER A 10 16.56 -8.11 17.92
C SER A 10 17.16 -6.96 18.74
N SER A 11 17.36 -7.15 20.05
CA SER A 11 17.96 -6.17 20.93
C SER A 11 19.48 -6.19 20.84
N LEU A 12 20.10 -5.01 20.90
CA LEU A 12 21.56 -4.85 21.05
C LEU A 12 22.04 -5.05 22.50
N VAL A 13 21.12 -5.06 23.47
CA VAL A 13 21.41 -5.19 24.91
C VAL A 13 20.54 -6.29 25.50
N GLY A 14 21.14 -7.26 26.17
CA GLY A 14 20.43 -8.38 26.80
C GLY A 14 20.98 -9.75 26.40
N GLN A 15 20.18 -10.80 26.59
CA GLN A 15 20.56 -12.15 26.18
C GLN A 15 20.45 -12.27 24.65
N PRO A 16 21.49 -12.76 23.94
CA PRO A 16 21.47 -12.87 22.48
C PRO A 16 20.42 -13.86 21.94
N VAL A 17 19.95 -14.75 22.81
CA VAL A 17 19.00 -15.81 22.50
C VAL A 17 17.85 -15.71 23.50
N GLU A 18 16.63 -15.65 22.99
CA GLU A 18 15.41 -15.56 23.78
C GLU A 18 14.49 -16.76 23.49
N PRO A 19 13.64 -17.18 24.47
CA PRO A 19 12.60 -18.17 24.18
C PRO A 19 11.72 -17.64 23.06
N LEU A 20 11.45 -18.49 22.05
CA LEU A 20 10.61 -18.15 20.90
C LEU A 20 9.26 -17.64 21.40
N ARG A 21 9.03 -16.33 21.31
CA ARG A 21 7.72 -15.77 21.61
C ARG A 21 6.89 -15.95 20.36
N ALA A 22 6.01 -16.94 20.34
CA ALA A 22 5.03 -17.13 19.28
C ALA A 22 3.94 -16.04 19.27
N VAL A 23 4.32 -14.78 19.53
CA VAL A 23 3.52 -13.61 19.16
C VAL A 23 3.97 -13.24 17.74
N GLY A 24 3.60 -14.10 16.80
CA GLY A 24 3.87 -13.83 15.39
C GLY A 24 3.02 -12.65 14.94
N HIS A 25 3.64 -11.63 14.37
CA HIS A 25 2.92 -10.68 13.53
C HIS A 25 2.37 -11.45 12.33
N THR A 26 1.05 -11.59 12.25
CA THR A 26 0.42 -12.08 11.03
C THR A 26 0.47 -10.98 9.98
N ALA A 27 0.75 -11.33 8.73
CA ALA A 27 0.61 -10.38 7.61
C ALA A 27 -0.87 -10.07 7.30
N ASP A 28 -1.78 -10.81 7.93
CA ASP A 28 -3.22 -10.61 7.78
C ASP A 28 -3.66 -9.29 8.44
N ALA A 29 -4.36 -8.48 7.66
CA ALA A 29 -4.92 -7.21 8.08
C ALA A 29 -6.43 -7.18 7.80
N ILE A 30 -7.15 -6.31 8.53
CA ILE A 30 -8.54 -5.99 8.25
C ILE A 30 -8.56 -4.72 7.39
N LEU A 31 -9.25 -4.76 6.26
CA LEU A 31 -9.44 -3.63 5.36
C LEU A 31 -10.95 -3.39 5.16
N ILE A 32 -11.41 -2.17 5.41
CA ILE A 32 -12.81 -1.76 5.29
C ILE A 32 -12.85 -0.45 4.50
N PHE A 33 -13.74 -0.39 3.50
CA PHE A 33 -14.05 0.82 2.74
C PHE A 33 -15.50 1.22 3.02
N SER A 34 -15.74 2.52 3.23
CA SER A 34 -17.08 3.05 3.50
C SER A 34 -17.10 4.56 3.22
N GLY A 35 -18.21 5.04 2.67
CA GLY A 35 -18.42 6.45 2.35
C GLY A 35 -18.90 6.65 0.91
N ASP A 36 -18.96 7.91 0.50
CA ASP A 36 -19.46 8.29 -0.83
C ASP A 36 -18.68 7.59 -1.94
N GLY A 37 -19.40 7.04 -2.93
CA GLY A 37 -18.78 6.37 -4.08
C GLY A 37 -18.16 5.00 -3.76
N ILE A 38 -18.39 4.46 -2.56
CA ILE A 38 -18.11 3.08 -2.18
C ILE A 38 -19.42 2.30 -2.14
N ARG A 39 -19.44 1.10 -2.70
CA ARG A 39 -20.62 0.23 -2.70
C ARG A 39 -21.11 -0.05 -1.28
N ASP A 40 -22.43 -0.03 -1.11
CA ASP A 40 -23.10 -0.30 0.16
C ASP A 40 -23.62 -1.76 0.29
N ASP A 41 -23.44 -2.58 -0.76
CA ASP A 41 -23.91 -3.97 -0.82
C ASP A 41 -23.02 -4.98 -0.07
N GLY A 42 -21.94 -4.51 0.57
CA GLY A 42 -21.08 -5.33 1.41
C GLY A 42 -20.21 -6.32 0.63
N VAL A 43 -19.75 -5.95 -0.57
CA VAL A 43 -18.82 -6.74 -1.38
C VAL A 43 -17.66 -7.30 -0.56
N LYS A 44 -17.45 -8.61 -0.66
CA LYS A 44 -16.27 -9.28 -0.11
C LYS A 44 -15.23 -9.45 -1.21
N LEU A 45 -14.13 -8.73 -1.08
CA LEU A 45 -12.99 -8.87 -1.97
C LEU A 45 -12.25 -10.19 -1.73
N LYS A 46 -11.70 -10.76 -2.81
CA LYS A 46 -10.82 -11.93 -2.79
C LYS A 46 -9.44 -11.51 -3.30
N ASP A 47 -8.40 -12.22 -2.87
CA ASP A 47 -7.03 -12.05 -3.34
C ASP A 47 -6.54 -10.59 -3.25
N VAL A 48 -6.82 -9.94 -2.12
CA VAL A 48 -6.39 -8.56 -1.82
C VAL A 48 -5.02 -8.58 -1.19
N SER A 49 -4.15 -7.71 -1.67
CA SER A 49 -2.84 -7.44 -1.07
C SER A 49 -2.89 -6.14 -0.28
N MET A 50 -2.09 -6.06 0.80
CA MET A 50 -1.83 -4.79 1.48
C MET A 50 -1.25 -3.73 0.52
N CYS A 51 -0.56 -4.15 -0.55
CA CYS A 51 -0.04 -3.24 -1.57
C CYS A 51 -1.14 -2.54 -2.39
N ASP A 52 -2.39 -3.03 -2.36
CA ASP A 52 -3.51 -2.48 -3.11
C ASP A 52 -4.13 -1.24 -2.44
N VAL A 53 -3.83 -1.01 -1.15
CA VAL A 53 -4.42 0.10 -0.37
C VAL A 53 -4.07 1.46 -0.96
N VAL A 54 -2.79 1.70 -1.22
CA VAL A 54 -2.29 2.97 -1.76
C VAL A 54 -2.83 3.28 -3.16
N PRO A 55 -2.71 2.40 -4.17
CA PRO A 55 -3.26 2.68 -5.50
C PRO A 55 -4.78 2.90 -5.47
N THR A 56 -5.51 2.15 -4.64
CA THR A 56 -6.96 2.33 -4.48
C THR A 56 -7.32 3.68 -3.89
N ALA A 57 -6.64 4.11 -2.82
CA ALA A 57 -6.87 5.41 -2.19
C ALA A 57 -6.54 6.57 -3.14
N LEU A 58 -5.42 6.48 -3.87
CA LEU A 58 -5.06 7.50 -4.86
C LEU A 58 -6.09 7.61 -5.98
N HIS A 59 -6.58 6.47 -6.48
CA HIS A 59 -7.63 6.45 -7.50
C HIS A 59 -8.92 7.11 -7.00
N TYR A 60 -9.37 6.75 -5.78
CA TYR A 60 -10.54 7.35 -5.14
C TYR A 60 -10.42 8.87 -5.01
N LEU A 61 -9.24 9.38 -4.65
CA LEU A 61 -8.95 10.80 -4.56
C LEU A 61 -8.79 11.50 -5.93
N GLY A 62 -8.95 10.76 -7.03
CA GLY A 62 -8.73 11.27 -8.37
C GLY A 62 -7.30 11.71 -8.60
N LEU A 63 -6.31 11.06 -7.97
CA LEU A 63 -4.87 11.31 -8.12
C LEU A 63 -4.22 10.22 -9.01
N PRO A 64 -3.14 10.54 -9.73
CA PRO A 64 -2.46 9.52 -10.53
C PRO A 64 -1.67 8.54 -9.65
N VAL A 65 -1.83 7.25 -9.93
CA VAL A 65 -1.09 6.15 -9.31
C VAL A 65 0.34 6.12 -9.85
N PRO A 66 1.39 5.96 -9.02
CA PRO A 66 2.75 5.76 -9.53
C PRO A 66 2.83 4.58 -10.51
N LYS A 67 3.57 4.75 -11.59
CA LYS A 67 3.70 3.69 -12.61
C LYS A 67 4.25 2.39 -12.04
N GLU A 68 5.23 2.49 -11.15
CA GLU A 68 5.95 1.38 -10.51
C GLU A 68 5.30 0.92 -9.20
N THR A 69 3.98 1.10 -9.04
CA THR A 69 3.25 0.57 -7.87
C THR A 69 3.04 -0.94 -8.01
N ASP A 70 3.42 -1.70 -6.98
CA ASP A 70 3.30 -3.17 -6.93
C ASP A 70 1.85 -3.67 -6.85
N GLY A 71 0.96 -2.89 -6.24
CA GLY A 71 -0.47 -3.21 -6.09
C GLY A 71 -1.36 -2.71 -7.23
N ARG A 72 -2.63 -3.10 -7.18
CA ARG A 72 -3.68 -2.69 -8.13
C ARG A 72 -4.75 -1.85 -7.47
N VAL A 73 -5.48 -1.09 -8.29
CA VAL A 73 -6.71 -0.41 -7.84
C VAL A 73 -7.79 -1.47 -7.65
N LEU A 74 -8.42 -1.51 -6.48
CA LEU A 74 -9.55 -2.39 -6.17
C LEU A 74 -10.85 -1.80 -6.73
N THR A 75 -11.01 -1.80 -8.05
CA THR A 75 -12.12 -1.12 -8.73
C THR A 75 -13.51 -1.61 -8.32
N ASP A 76 -13.60 -2.87 -7.90
CA ASP A 76 -14.87 -3.54 -7.57
C ASP A 76 -15.57 -2.96 -6.35
N ILE A 77 -14.87 -2.14 -5.54
CA ILE A 77 -15.44 -1.48 -4.35
C ILE A 77 -16.20 -0.19 -4.69
N PHE A 78 -15.98 0.38 -5.87
CA PHE A 78 -16.51 1.69 -6.22
C PHE A 78 -17.91 1.63 -6.82
N GLU A 79 -18.65 2.72 -6.71
CA GLU A 79 -19.92 2.96 -7.37
C GLU A 79 -20.03 4.40 -7.92
N GLY A 80 -21.05 4.66 -8.74
CA GLY A 80 -21.35 5.98 -9.28
C GLY A 80 -20.19 6.58 -10.10
N ALA A 81 -19.88 7.86 -9.86
CA ALA A 81 -18.90 8.61 -10.65
C ALA A 81 -17.44 8.11 -10.49
N VAL A 82 -17.14 7.40 -9.41
CA VAL A 82 -15.79 6.85 -9.20
C VAL A 82 -15.53 5.67 -10.15
N VAL A 83 -16.55 4.87 -10.47
CA VAL A 83 -16.45 3.76 -11.45
C VAL A 83 -16.13 4.28 -12.86
N GLU A 84 -16.71 5.42 -13.23
CA GLU A 84 -16.48 6.05 -14.55
C GLU A 84 -15.11 6.71 -14.66
N SER A 85 -14.41 6.88 -13.53
CA SER A 85 -13.10 7.51 -13.50
C SER A 85 -12.02 6.56 -14.02
N LYS A 86 -11.29 6.99 -15.06
CA LYS A 86 -10.16 6.21 -15.57
C LYS A 86 -8.99 6.23 -14.59
N GLU A 87 -8.41 5.06 -14.33
CA GLU A 87 -7.13 4.98 -13.64
C GLU A 87 -6.08 5.77 -14.41
N ARG A 88 -5.43 6.72 -13.72
CA ARG A 88 -4.34 7.50 -14.28
C ARG A 88 -3.04 7.04 -13.66
N ARG A 89 -1.99 6.86 -14.48
CA ARG A 89 -0.64 6.55 -14.01
C ARG A 89 0.34 7.67 -14.27
N ALA A 90 1.28 7.88 -13.36
CA ALA A 90 2.32 8.89 -13.48
C ALA A 90 3.72 8.35 -13.17
N ASP A 91 4.71 8.80 -13.94
CA ASP A 91 6.12 8.66 -13.63
C ASP A 91 6.59 9.91 -12.88
N TYR A 92 6.41 9.88 -11.55
CA TYR A 92 6.76 10.98 -10.67
C TYR A 92 8.25 11.34 -10.71
N LEU A 93 9.14 10.35 -10.95
CA LEU A 93 10.57 10.59 -11.00
C LEU A 93 10.95 11.40 -12.26
N THR A 94 10.36 11.05 -13.40
CA THR A 94 10.54 11.81 -14.65
C THR A 94 9.98 13.23 -14.52
N ILE A 95 8.78 13.38 -13.97
CA ILE A 95 8.16 14.70 -13.70
C ILE A 95 9.10 15.55 -12.83
N TRP A 96 9.54 15.01 -11.70
CA TRP A 96 10.42 15.73 -10.78
C TRP A 96 11.78 16.09 -11.38
N ARG A 97 12.39 15.19 -12.17
CA ARG A 97 13.64 15.48 -12.89
C ARG A 97 13.48 16.63 -13.89
N ALA A 98 12.36 16.67 -14.64
CA ALA A 98 12.07 17.77 -15.56
C ALA A 98 11.90 19.09 -14.80
N TRP A 99 11.12 19.09 -13.71
CA TRP A 99 10.93 20.25 -12.85
C TRP A 99 12.24 20.79 -12.28
N ARG A 100 13.12 19.92 -11.78
CA ARG A 100 14.43 20.34 -11.25
C ARG A 100 15.31 20.98 -12.32
N LYS A 101 15.39 20.41 -13.53
CA LYS A 101 16.16 20.99 -14.65
C LYS A 101 15.63 22.37 -15.03
N ALA A 102 14.31 22.51 -15.17
CA ALA A 102 13.67 23.79 -15.49
C ALA A 102 13.93 24.86 -14.41
N ARG A 103 14.03 24.46 -13.14
CA ARG A 103 14.32 25.39 -12.04
C ARG A 103 15.77 25.88 -12.04
N VAL A 104 16.73 25.02 -12.39
CA VAL A 104 18.14 25.41 -12.54
C VAL A 104 18.36 26.33 -13.73
N LEU A 105 17.67 26.10 -14.85
CA LEU A 105 17.73 26.95 -16.06
C LEU A 105 17.06 28.33 -15.90
N ARG A 106 16.34 28.56 -14.79
CA ARG A 106 15.69 29.84 -14.44
C ARG A 106 16.50 30.67 -13.44
N MET A 107 17.69 30.22 -13.05
CA MET A 107 18.71 30.99 -12.31
C MET A 107 19.83 31.38 -13.27
#